data_AF-A0A8W8KPY8-F1
#
_entry.id   AF-A0A8W8KPY8-F1
#
_cell.length_a   1.000
_cell.length_b   1.000
_cell.length_c   1.000
_cell.angle_alpha   90.00
_cell.angle_beta   90.00
_cell.angle_gamma   90.00
#
_symmetry.space_group_name_H-M   'P 1'
#
loop_
_entity.id
_entity.type
_entity.pdbx_description
1 polymer ?
#
loop_
_entity_poly.entity_id
_entity_poly.type
_entity_poly.pdbx_seq_one_letter_code
_entity_poly.pdbx_strand_id
1 'polypeptide(L)'
;MCQLRHLEYSFQWGDESDPPSRITSAIDTPSRILKMDISLNELSSLEHEAFIPLQNLRDLNASLNKITKFIGIEVLKKLYSLNLSHNSISRIENLVQSTSLVELNLSMNELEDISYMPSMMNLQVLNLNNNKIKSLDGIQALPQLRELYAQRNDVIEVIPLTSCFHLQIVNLSNNKIQSLHSTVGVLGQLKRLDVLSLHGNPIERDRSYQTDILKETNVKTLDNISVRPLPKPTVSVEHDPGASRHIQNINALKDAARQAFEERMKESRAKMEENINFMQRRILSLQNEYNDYEEKLKNDLDACLRYLDNLSATESAGVQRDHVRDSIGTPHPKVWQGRKSRHHDHQAKTDYSSIRDTERLLQFASKELSREGT
;
A
#
# COMPACT_ATOMS: atom_id res chain seq x y z
N MET A 1 16.10 -12.92 9.44
CA MET A 1 16.10 -11.67 10.22
C MET A 1 15.98 -10.53 9.21
N CYS A 2 14.84 -9.84 9.21
CA CYS A 2 14.54 -8.77 8.26
C CYS A 2 15.62 -7.69 8.32
N GLN A 3 16.30 -7.48 7.21
CA GLN A 3 17.23 -6.37 7.06
C GLN A 3 16.43 -5.18 6.56
N LEU A 4 16.18 -4.21 7.44
CA LEU A 4 15.95 -2.81 7.05
C LEU A 4 17.13 -2.39 6.17
N ARG A 5 17.00 -2.56 4.85
CA ARG A 5 18.16 -2.43 3.96
C ARG A 5 18.20 -1.17 3.12
N HIS A 6 17.15 -0.35 3.07
CA HIS A 6 17.27 1.04 2.63
C HIS A 6 16.01 1.84 2.98
N LEU A 7 16.09 2.71 4.00
CA LEU A 7 15.23 3.88 4.04
C LEU A 7 15.71 4.82 2.92
N GLU A 8 15.05 4.79 1.76
CA GLU A 8 15.20 5.86 0.77
C GLU A 8 14.45 7.08 1.30
N TYR A 9 15.16 7.93 2.05
CA TYR A 9 14.60 9.19 2.51
C TYR A 9 14.57 10.20 1.36
N SER A 10 13.45 10.31 0.64
CA SER A 10 13.22 11.45 -0.24
C SER A 10 12.76 12.66 0.59
N PHE A 11 13.71 13.49 1.03
CA PHE A 11 13.40 14.75 1.73
C PHE A 11 13.23 15.89 0.72
N GLN A 12 12.03 16.47 0.63
CA GLN A 12 11.84 17.78 0.00
C GLN A 12 11.83 18.85 1.11
N TRP A 13 12.88 19.68 1.14
CA TRP A 13 12.98 20.82 2.04
C TRP A 13 12.04 21.92 1.56
N GLY A 14 11.34 22.57 2.51
CA GLY A 14 10.53 23.74 2.22
C GLY A 14 11.37 25.02 2.23
N ASP A 15 11.11 25.84 1.21
CA ASP A 15 11.57 27.21 0.95
C ASP A 15 12.98 27.41 0.37
N GLU A 16 13.01 28.07 -0.79
CA GLU A 16 14.09 28.10 -1.80
C GLU A 16 15.03 29.32 -1.63
N SER A 17 15.18 29.83 -0.40
CA SER A 17 15.86 31.12 -0.17
C SER A 17 17.07 31.11 0.75
N ASP A 18 17.48 29.96 1.30
CA ASP A 18 18.71 29.92 2.12
C ASP A 18 19.32 28.51 2.15
N PRO A 19 20.42 28.22 1.42
CA PRO A 19 21.14 26.96 1.55
C PRO A 19 22.22 27.10 2.63
N PRO A 20 22.10 26.47 3.82
CA PRO A 20 23.20 26.50 4.77
C PRO A 20 24.22 25.44 4.33
N SER A 21 25.32 25.95 3.79
CA SER A 21 26.58 25.24 3.72
C SER A 21 26.86 24.47 5.02
N ARG A 22 27.10 23.15 4.88
CA ARG A 22 27.39 22.13 5.91
C ARG A 22 26.16 21.41 6.48
N ILE A 23 25.58 20.52 5.68
CA ILE A 23 24.67 19.47 6.15
C ILE A 23 25.53 18.35 6.75
N THR A 24 25.91 18.48 8.02
CA THR A 24 26.31 17.33 8.85
C THR A 24 25.03 16.68 9.36
N SER A 25 24.73 15.47 8.87
CA SER A 25 23.64 14.57 9.28
C SER A 25 22.23 15.17 9.33
N ALA A 26 21.33 14.70 8.46
CA ALA A 26 19.90 15.01 8.41
C ALA A 26 19.09 14.66 9.69
N ILE A 27 19.75 14.40 10.82
CA ILE A 27 19.19 13.90 12.08
C ILE A 27 18.96 15.02 13.10
N ASP A 28 19.56 16.21 12.93
CA ASP A 28 19.56 17.22 14.01
C ASP A 28 18.26 18.02 14.21
N THR A 29 17.29 17.96 13.28
CA THR A 29 15.95 18.55 13.51
C THR A 29 14.82 17.77 12.83
N PRO A 30 14.33 16.65 13.40
CA PRO A 30 13.20 15.89 12.87
C PRO A 30 11.90 16.71 12.76
N SER A 31 11.80 17.79 13.54
CA SER A 31 10.69 18.74 13.50
C SER A 31 10.59 19.54 12.18
N ARG A 32 11.61 19.54 11.32
CA ARG A 32 11.56 20.21 10.00
C ARG A 32 10.99 19.33 8.89
N ILE A 33 10.85 18.02 9.14
CA ILE A 33 10.39 17.08 8.12
C ILE A 33 8.89 17.28 7.90
N LEU A 34 8.52 17.67 6.68
CA LEU A 34 7.12 17.86 6.26
C LEU A 34 6.59 16.70 5.41
N LYS A 35 7.47 16.00 4.70
CA LYS A 35 7.13 14.86 3.87
C LYS A 35 8.07 13.71 4.17
N MET A 36 7.53 12.51 4.26
CA MET A 36 8.29 11.31 4.52
C MET A 36 7.80 10.18 3.63
N ASP A 37 8.72 9.55 2.92
CA ASP A 37 8.48 8.34 2.17
C ASP A 37 9.21 7.17 2.84
N ILE A 38 8.43 6.19 3.26
CA ILE A 38 8.87 4.89 3.78
C ILE A 38 8.20 3.76 3.00
N SER A 39 7.69 4.05 1.80
CA SER A 39 7.07 3.05 0.96
C SER A 39 8.07 1.98 0.56
N LEU A 40 7.56 0.84 0.08
CA LEU A 40 8.38 -0.16 -0.60
C LEU A 40 9.43 -0.83 0.29
N ASN A 41 9.11 -0.94 1.57
CA ASN A 41 9.90 -1.61 2.58
C ASN A 41 9.23 -2.92 3.01
N GLU A 42 9.74 -3.55 4.06
CA GLU A 42 9.13 -4.74 4.65
C GLU A 42 8.51 -4.47 6.03
N LEU A 43 8.05 -3.22 6.26
CA LEU A 43 7.49 -2.82 7.54
C LEU A 43 6.20 -3.62 7.79
N SER A 44 6.12 -4.29 8.93
CA SER A 44 4.93 -5.01 9.38
C SER A 44 3.97 -4.15 10.20
N SER A 45 4.49 -3.07 10.77
CA SER A 45 3.76 -2.13 11.62
C SER A 45 4.38 -0.75 11.55
N LEU A 46 3.53 0.26 11.76
CA LEU A 46 3.97 1.60 12.12
C LEU A 46 3.96 1.68 13.66
N GLU A 47 5.07 2.11 14.24
CA GLU A 47 5.26 2.20 15.70
C GLU A 47 5.20 3.66 16.15
N HIS A 48 4.53 3.91 17.28
CA HIS A 48 4.25 5.24 17.80
C HIS A 48 5.52 6.04 18.09
N GLU A 49 6.52 5.40 18.68
CA GLU A 49 7.78 6.00 19.09
C GLU A 49 8.56 6.61 17.91
N ALA A 50 8.46 5.99 16.72
CA ALA A 50 9.14 6.45 15.52
C ALA A 50 8.61 7.80 15.00
N PHE A 51 7.34 8.12 15.26
CA PHE A 51 6.67 9.31 14.74
C PHE A 51 6.65 10.49 15.72
N ILE A 52 6.94 10.27 17.02
CA ILE A 52 6.98 11.33 18.05
C ILE A 52 7.82 12.55 17.62
N PRO A 53 9.02 12.39 17.01
CA PRO A 53 9.86 13.53 16.63
C PRO A 53 9.32 14.31 15.42
N LEU A 54 8.42 13.72 14.64
CA LEU A 54 7.96 14.22 13.33
C LEU A 54 6.69 15.08 13.44
N GLN A 55 6.65 15.99 14.40
CA GLN A 55 5.44 16.74 14.79
C GLN A 55 4.86 17.65 13.69
N ASN A 56 5.66 17.99 12.68
CA ASN A 56 5.24 18.84 11.56
C ASN A 56 5.02 18.08 10.25
N LEU A 57 5.07 16.75 10.29
CA LEU A 57 4.82 15.93 9.12
C LEU A 57 3.42 16.19 8.57
N ARG A 58 3.34 16.41 7.26
CA ARG A 58 2.14 16.70 6.49
C ARG A 58 1.81 15.58 5.52
N ASP A 59 2.82 14.99 4.88
CA ASP A 59 2.63 13.91 3.92
C ASP A 59 3.43 12.67 4.35
N LEU A 60 2.76 11.54 4.52
CA LEU A 60 3.38 10.26 4.83
C LEU A 60 3.01 9.23 3.77
N ASN A 61 4.01 8.76 3.02
CA ASN A 61 3.88 7.62 2.13
C ASN A 61 4.47 6.37 2.78
N ALA A 62 3.61 5.42 3.13
CA ALA A 62 3.97 4.12 3.70
C ALA A 62 3.36 2.97 2.89
N SER A 63 3.16 3.20 1.59
CA SER A 63 2.59 2.21 0.68
C SER A 63 3.54 1.02 0.46
N LEU A 64 3.02 -0.07 -0.13
CA LEU A 64 3.82 -1.19 -0.61
C LEU A 64 4.76 -1.77 0.46
N ASN A 65 4.22 -1.96 1.65
CA ASN A 65 4.88 -2.60 2.78
C ASN A 65 4.12 -3.88 3.15
N LYS A 66 4.35 -4.42 4.35
CA LYS A 66 3.59 -5.55 4.91
C LYS A 66 2.79 -5.11 6.14
N ILE A 67 2.37 -3.84 6.17
CA ILE A 67 1.74 -3.23 7.34
C ILE A 67 0.39 -3.91 7.56
N THR A 68 0.21 -4.48 8.75
CA THR A 68 -1.07 -5.07 9.16
C THR A 68 -1.79 -4.20 10.18
N LYS A 69 -1.02 -3.39 10.92
CA LYS A 69 -1.48 -2.47 11.95
C LYS A 69 -0.69 -1.17 11.85
N PHE A 70 -1.38 -0.06 11.98
CA PHE A 70 -0.76 1.25 12.02
C PHE A 70 -1.13 1.91 13.36
N ILE A 71 -0.22 1.81 14.31
CA ILE A 71 -0.34 2.43 15.63
C ILE A 71 0.57 3.65 15.63
N GLY A 72 0.14 4.75 16.24
CA GLY A 72 1.01 5.92 16.38
C GLY A 72 0.94 6.96 15.27
N ILE A 73 0.09 6.80 14.25
CA ILE A 73 -0.23 7.92 13.35
C ILE A 73 -0.93 9.05 14.12
N GLU A 74 -1.58 8.72 15.24
CA GLU A 74 -2.27 9.66 16.14
C GLU A 74 -1.40 10.83 16.64
N VAL A 75 -0.07 10.68 16.72
CA VAL A 75 0.81 11.79 17.13
C VAL A 75 1.01 12.83 16.03
N LEU A 76 0.75 12.47 14.78
CA LEU A 76 0.97 13.31 13.60
C LEU A 76 -0.22 14.26 13.37
N LYS A 77 -0.45 15.17 14.33
CA LYS A 77 -1.61 16.08 14.35
C LYS A 77 -1.72 17.01 13.13
N LYS A 78 -0.62 17.23 12.41
CA LYS A 78 -0.54 18.07 11.20
C LYS A 78 -0.55 17.28 9.90
N LEU A 79 -0.72 15.95 9.98
CA LEU A 79 -0.77 15.10 8.80
C LEU A 79 -1.97 15.47 7.94
N TYR A 80 -1.69 15.77 6.69
CA TYR A 80 -2.63 16.20 5.66
C TYR A 80 -2.93 15.04 4.69
N SER A 81 -1.90 14.31 4.28
CA SER A 81 -2.00 13.19 3.34
C SER A 81 -1.32 11.94 3.89
N LEU A 82 -2.04 10.81 3.84
CA LEU A 82 -1.56 9.50 4.30
C LEU A 82 -1.80 8.45 3.22
N ASN A 83 -0.72 7.84 2.74
CA ASN A 83 -0.78 6.73 1.81
C ASN A 83 -0.33 5.43 2.48
N LEU A 84 -1.25 4.50 2.65
CA LEU A 84 -1.07 3.15 3.19
C LEU A 84 -1.44 2.08 2.17
N SER A 85 -1.49 2.43 0.88
CA SER A 85 -1.89 1.50 -0.18
C SER A 85 -0.94 0.30 -0.32
N HIS A 86 -1.41 -0.81 -0.87
CA HIS A 86 -0.60 -2.03 -1.05
C HIS A 86 0.05 -2.52 0.25
N ASN A 87 -0.77 -2.75 1.25
CA ASN A 87 -0.38 -3.35 2.53
C ASN A 87 -1.33 -4.51 2.85
N SER A 88 -1.28 -5.05 4.06
CA SER A 88 -2.18 -6.11 4.54
C SER A 88 -3.07 -5.62 5.69
N ILE A 89 -3.54 -4.37 5.60
CA ILE A 89 -4.40 -3.76 6.61
C ILE A 89 -5.81 -4.35 6.48
N SER A 90 -6.32 -4.91 7.56
CA SER A 90 -7.67 -5.52 7.61
C SER A 90 -8.68 -4.71 8.41
N ARG A 91 -8.23 -3.72 9.19
CA ARG A 91 -9.07 -2.85 10.02
C ARG A 91 -8.54 -1.42 10.04
N ILE A 92 -9.46 -0.47 10.09
CA ILE A 92 -9.15 0.95 10.30
C ILE A 92 -9.22 1.21 11.80
N GLU A 93 -8.09 1.54 12.41
CA GLU A 93 -7.97 1.85 13.84
C GLU A 93 -7.10 3.10 14.04
N ASN A 94 -7.19 3.73 15.21
CA ASN A 94 -6.24 4.78 15.65
C ASN A 94 -6.14 6.05 14.76
N LEU A 95 -7.16 6.36 13.95
CA LEU A 95 -7.23 7.62 13.19
C LEU A 95 -8.01 8.74 13.90
N VAL A 96 -8.54 8.49 15.11
CA VAL A 96 -9.39 9.44 15.86
C VAL A 96 -8.73 10.81 16.06
N GLN A 97 -7.41 10.84 16.27
CA GLN A 97 -6.67 12.08 16.51
C GLN A 97 -6.13 12.74 15.24
N SER A 98 -6.31 12.12 14.07
CA SER A 98 -5.83 12.64 12.77
C SER A 98 -6.78 13.71 12.21
N THR A 99 -7.02 14.77 12.98
CA THR A 99 -8.03 15.80 12.69
C THR A 99 -7.69 16.66 11.47
N SER A 100 -6.41 16.76 11.09
CA SER A 100 -5.96 17.54 9.93
C SER A 100 -5.98 16.76 8.62
N LEU A 101 -6.27 15.45 8.65
CA LEU A 101 -6.14 14.60 7.47
C LEU A 101 -7.22 14.93 6.44
N VAL A 102 -6.79 15.19 5.21
CA VAL A 102 -7.65 15.54 4.07
C VAL A 102 -7.67 14.42 3.03
N GLU A 103 -6.56 13.70 2.87
CA GLU A 103 -6.42 12.61 1.90
C GLU A 103 -5.97 11.32 2.59
N LEU A 104 -6.73 10.25 2.39
CA LEU A 104 -6.41 8.92 2.90
C LEU A 104 -6.48 7.89 1.78
N ASN A 105 -5.36 7.21 1.54
CA ASN A 105 -5.28 6.12 0.58
C ASN A 105 -5.02 4.79 1.30
N LEU A 106 -6.02 3.92 1.29
CA LEU A 106 -6.03 2.54 1.81
C LEU A 106 -6.30 1.51 0.70
N SER A 107 -6.06 1.88 -0.57
CA SER A 107 -6.22 0.97 -1.70
C SER A 107 -5.36 -0.29 -1.58
N MET A 108 -5.78 -1.39 -2.21
CA MET A 108 -4.99 -2.63 -2.29
C MET A 108 -4.59 -3.13 -0.89
N ASN A 109 -5.58 -3.27 -0.02
CA ASN A 109 -5.45 -3.80 1.34
C ASN A 109 -6.45 -4.96 1.52
N GLU A 110 -6.70 -5.37 2.76
CA GLU A 110 -7.56 -6.50 3.11
C GLU A 110 -8.77 -6.05 3.95
N LEU A 111 -9.22 -4.81 3.79
CA LEU A 111 -10.36 -4.26 4.53
C LEU A 111 -11.66 -4.97 4.14
N GLU A 112 -12.39 -5.46 5.13
CA GLU A 112 -13.74 -6.03 4.94
C GLU A 112 -14.86 -5.13 5.47
N ASP A 113 -14.54 -4.28 6.44
CA ASP A 113 -15.48 -3.44 7.17
C ASP A 113 -14.87 -2.06 7.45
N ILE A 114 -15.66 -1.01 7.22
CA ILE A 114 -15.31 0.39 7.51
C ILE A 114 -16.25 1.03 8.53
N SER A 115 -17.13 0.26 9.17
CA SER A 115 -18.12 0.74 10.15
C SER A 115 -17.51 1.44 11.36
N TYR A 116 -16.26 1.11 11.69
CA TYR A 116 -15.48 1.70 12.77
C TYR A 116 -14.68 2.93 12.35
N MET A 117 -14.93 3.50 11.16
CA MET A 117 -14.29 4.74 10.72
C MET A 117 -14.52 5.84 11.77
N PRO A 118 -13.46 6.46 12.31
CA PRO A 118 -13.65 7.56 13.24
C PRO A 118 -14.25 8.77 12.53
N SER A 119 -14.80 9.71 13.29
CA SER A 119 -15.30 10.95 12.72
C SER A 119 -14.13 11.80 12.22
N MET A 120 -13.98 11.92 10.89
CA MET A 120 -12.91 12.68 10.25
C MET A 120 -13.49 13.92 9.58
N MET A 121 -13.49 15.03 10.32
CA MET A 121 -14.20 16.25 9.95
C MET A 121 -13.62 16.96 8.72
N ASN A 122 -12.37 16.67 8.34
CA ASN A 122 -11.67 17.34 7.25
C ASN A 122 -11.34 16.43 6.07
N LEU A 123 -11.63 15.12 6.15
CA LEU A 123 -11.30 14.17 5.10
C LEU A 123 -12.15 14.46 3.85
N GLN A 124 -11.50 14.73 2.73
CA GLN A 124 -12.14 15.06 1.46
C GLN A 124 -11.94 13.97 0.41
N VAL A 125 -10.83 13.24 0.46
CA VAL A 125 -10.49 12.19 -0.51
C VAL A 125 -10.22 10.89 0.24
N LEU A 126 -11.00 9.85 -0.09
CA LEU A 126 -10.83 8.51 0.44
C LEU A 126 -10.72 7.49 -0.69
N ASN A 127 -9.61 6.76 -0.73
CA ASN A 127 -9.40 5.66 -1.65
C ASN A 127 -9.34 4.33 -0.91
N LEU A 128 -10.31 3.46 -1.19
CA LEU A 128 -10.54 2.13 -0.66
C LEU A 128 -10.57 1.07 -1.77
N ASN A 129 -10.08 1.39 -2.97
CA ASN A 129 -10.17 0.46 -4.09
C ASN A 129 -9.45 -0.87 -3.79
N ASN A 130 -9.82 -1.94 -4.49
CA ASN A 130 -9.14 -3.22 -4.38
C ASN A 130 -9.02 -3.72 -2.92
N ASN A 131 -10.15 -3.75 -2.20
CA ASN A 131 -10.28 -4.33 -0.87
C ASN A 131 -11.37 -5.43 -0.90
N LYS A 132 -11.88 -5.85 0.25
CA LYS A 132 -12.94 -6.88 0.40
C LYS A 132 -14.19 -6.31 1.08
N ILE A 133 -14.44 -5.01 0.91
CA ILE A 133 -15.48 -4.27 1.64
C ILE A 133 -16.86 -4.68 1.12
N LYS A 134 -17.76 -5.06 2.03
CA LYS A 134 -19.13 -5.52 1.69
C LYS A 134 -20.20 -4.46 1.90
N SER A 135 -19.98 -3.55 2.86
CA SER A 135 -20.86 -2.41 3.16
C SER A 135 -20.03 -1.13 3.27
N LEU A 136 -20.63 -0.02 2.88
CA LEU A 136 -20.05 1.33 3.07
C LEU A 136 -20.50 1.97 4.40
N ASP A 137 -21.14 1.22 5.29
CA ASP A 137 -21.46 1.70 6.64
C ASP A 137 -20.20 2.22 7.33
N GLY A 138 -20.29 3.40 7.96
CA GLY A 138 -19.16 4.13 8.52
C GLY A 138 -18.75 5.34 7.67
N ILE A 139 -19.09 5.37 6.38
CA ILE A 139 -18.82 6.53 5.51
C ILE A 139 -19.53 7.80 5.98
N GLN A 140 -20.63 7.66 6.73
CA GLN A 140 -21.37 8.78 7.32
C GLN A 140 -20.54 9.55 8.36
N ALA A 141 -19.46 8.96 8.87
CA ALA A 141 -18.51 9.61 9.78
C ALA A 141 -17.62 10.66 9.07
N LEU A 142 -17.74 10.81 7.74
CA LEU A 142 -16.90 11.66 6.89
C LEU A 142 -17.73 12.79 6.25
N PRO A 143 -18.15 13.82 7.01
CA PRO A 143 -19.14 14.80 6.56
C PRO A 143 -18.66 15.72 5.42
N GLN A 144 -17.35 15.84 5.23
CA GLN A 144 -16.71 16.68 4.21
C GLN A 144 -16.21 15.87 2.99
N LEU A 145 -16.51 14.58 2.92
CA LEU A 145 -16.03 13.72 1.85
C LEU A 145 -16.54 14.18 0.48
N ARG A 146 -15.62 14.38 -0.46
CA ARG A 146 -15.89 14.83 -1.84
C ARG A 146 -15.61 13.74 -2.86
N GLU A 147 -14.57 12.96 -2.63
CA GLU A 147 -14.12 11.91 -3.55
C GLU A 147 -14.04 10.58 -2.82
N LEU A 148 -14.78 9.59 -3.33
CA LEU A 148 -14.78 8.22 -2.86
C LEU A 148 -14.42 7.27 -4.01
N TYR A 149 -13.30 6.57 -3.85
CA TYR A 149 -12.87 5.50 -4.74
C TYR A 149 -12.98 4.16 -4.01
N ALA A 150 -13.94 3.32 -4.39
CA ALA A 150 -14.17 2.02 -3.77
C ALA A 150 -14.42 0.93 -4.83
N GLN A 151 -13.82 1.08 -6.01
CA GLN A 151 -13.90 0.07 -7.07
C GLN A 151 -13.21 -1.24 -6.67
N ARG A 152 -13.66 -2.36 -7.26
CA ARG A 152 -13.12 -3.70 -6.98
C ARG A 152 -13.20 -4.06 -5.49
N ASN A 153 -14.42 -4.00 -4.98
CA ASN A 153 -14.81 -4.45 -3.64
C ASN A 153 -16.04 -5.38 -3.79
N ASP A 154 -16.67 -5.73 -2.67
CA ASP A 154 -17.85 -6.58 -2.61
C ASP A 154 -19.12 -5.81 -2.21
N VAL A 155 -19.17 -4.49 -2.44
CA VAL A 155 -20.29 -3.62 -2.01
C VAL A 155 -21.58 -4.00 -2.72
N ILE A 156 -22.66 -4.21 -1.96
CA ILE A 156 -23.95 -4.69 -2.49
C ILE A 156 -24.96 -3.55 -2.67
N GLU A 157 -24.82 -2.47 -1.90
CA GLU A 157 -25.76 -1.35 -1.90
C GLU A 157 -25.08 -0.02 -1.57
N VAL A 158 -25.75 1.07 -1.95
CA VAL A 158 -25.24 2.43 -1.77
C VAL A 158 -25.98 3.22 -0.69
N ILE A 159 -26.91 2.59 0.04
CA ILE A 159 -27.70 3.23 1.12
C ILE A 159 -26.83 4.04 2.09
N PRO A 160 -25.62 3.57 2.51
CA PRO A 160 -24.79 4.35 3.42
C PRO A 160 -24.37 5.74 2.90
N LEU A 161 -24.41 5.97 1.59
CA LEU A 161 -24.06 7.26 0.98
C LEU A 161 -25.14 8.35 1.15
N THR A 162 -26.32 8.02 1.67
CA THR A 162 -27.48 8.93 1.74
C THR A 162 -27.18 10.28 2.41
N SER A 163 -26.27 10.31 3.40
CA SER A 163 -25.92 11.53 4.15
C SER A 163 -24.67 12.25 3.63
N CYS A 164 -24.04 11.76 2.57
CA CYS A 164 -22.77 12.28 2.06
C CYS A 164 -22.97 13.39 1.01
N PHE A 165 -23.67 14.47 1.38
CA PHE A 165 -24.12 15.53 0.46
C PHE A 165 -22.99 16.31 -0.26
N HIS A 166 -21.75 16.19 0.22
CA HIS A 166 -20.57 16.84 -0.37
C HIS A 166 -19.91 16.02 -1.47
N LEU A 167 -20.33 14.77 -1.69
CA LEU A 167 -19.75 13.90 -2.72
C LEU A 167 -19.91 14.50 -4.12
N GLN A 168 -18.79 14.53 -4.83
CA GLN A 168 -18.64 15.02 -6.20
C GLN A 168 -18.20 13.89 -7.12
N ILE A 169 -17.34 12.99 -6.63
CA ILE A 169 -16.79 11.88 -7.38
C ILE A 169 -17.02 10.59 -6.59
N VAL A 170 -17.72 9.64 -7.20
CA VAL A 170 -17.94 8.31 -6.64
C VAL A 170 -17.61 7.25 -7.68
N ASN A 171 -16.62 6.41 -7.38
CA ASN A 171 -16.29 5.25 -8.19
C ASN A 171 -16.55 3.97 -7.39
N LEU A 172 -17.60 3.24 -7.78
CA LEU A 172 -18.00 1.95 -7.22
C LEU A 172 -17.97 0.86 -8.29
N SER A 173 -17.18 1.05 -9.37
CA SER A 173 -17.08 0.05 -10.43
C SER A 173 -16.59 -1.31 -9.92
N ASN A 174 -17.00 -2.40 -10.56
CA ASN A 174 -16.62 -3.77 -10.20
C ASN A 174 -16.95 -4.09 -8.74
N ASN A 175 -18.21 -3.91 -8.36
CA ASN A 175 -18.78 -4.31 -7.07
C ASN A 175 -19.97 -5.27 -7.28
N LYS A 176 -20.81 -5.48 -6.27
CA LYS A 176 -21.96 -6.38 -6.29
C LYS A 176 -23.29 -5.64 -6.22
N ILE A 177 -23.33 -4.38 -6.65
CA ILE A 177 -24.54 -3.54 -6.60
C ILE A 177 -25.58 -4.06 -7.61
N GLN A 178 -26.77 -4.40 -7.12
CA GLN A 178 -27.82 -5.02 -7.94
C GLN A 178 -29.11 -4.18 -8.04
N SER A 179 -29.54 -3.53 -6.96
CA SER A 179 -30.84 -2.84 -6.92
C SER A 179 -30.76 -1.46 -7.56
N LEU A 180 -31.37 -1.31 -8.75
CA LEU A 180 -31.48 -0.01 -9.42
C LEU A 180 -32.33 0.97 -8.61
N HIS A 181 -33.52 0.54 -8.18
CA HIS A 181 -34.47 1.39 -7.45
C HIS A 181 -33.85 2.03 -6.20
N SER A 182 -33.19 1.23 -5.36
CA SER A 182 -32.51 1.74 -4.15
C SER A 182 -31.36 2.66 -4.51
N THR A 183 -30.57 2.30 -5.52
CA THR A 183 -29.40 3.06 -5.96
C THR A 183 -29.79 4.45 -6.44
N VAL A 184 -30.78 4.53 -7.32
CA VAL A 184 -31.27 5.80 -7.89
C VAL A 184 -31.87 6.70 -6.80
N GLY A 185 -32.64 6.13 -5.86
CA GLY A 185 -33.22 6.90 -4.75
C GLY A 185 -32.18 7.54 -3.82
N VAL A 186 -31.04 6.88 -3.62
CA VAL A 186 -29.93 7.43 -2.83
C VAL A 186 -29.14 8.46 -3.64
N LEU A 187 -28.71 8.09 -4.84
CA LEU A 187 -27.89 8.96 -5.69
C LEU A 187 -28.62 10.24 -6.09
N GLY A 188 -29.95 10.19 -6.22
CA GLY A 188 -30.78 11.36 -6.50
C GLY A 188 -30.73 12.43 -5.40
N GLN A 189 -30.33 12.07 -4.17
CA GLN A 189 -30.14 13.01 -3.06
C GLN A 189 -28.77 13.70 -3.11
N LEU A 190 -27.79 13.11 -3.80
CA LEU A 190 -26.42 13.63 -3.93
C LEU A 190 -26.35 14.73 -5.00
N LYS A 191 -26.88 15.91 -4.68
CA LYS A 191 -27.01 17.02 -5.64
C LYS A 191 -25.69 17.59 -6.18
N ARG A 192 -24.56 17.31 -5.51
CA ARG A 192 -23.22 17.75 -5.92
C ARG A 192 -22.45 16.69 -6.73
N LEU A 193 -23.04 15.52 -6.97
CA LEU A 193 -22.39 14.43 -7.66
C LEU A 193 -22.20 14.77 -9.15
N ASP A 194 -20.94 14.89 -9.57
CA ASP A 194 -20.53 15.24 -10.92
C ASP A 194 -20.07 14.01 -11.71
N VAL A 195 -19.35 13.11 -11.05
CA VAL A 195 -18.76 11.91 -11.66
C VAL A 195 -19.19 10.68 -10.91
N LEU A 196 -19.83 9.75 -11.61
CA LEU A 196 -20.27 8.47 -11.09
C LEU A 196 -19.75 7.34 -11.96
N SER A 197 -19.26 6.28 -11.34
CA SER A 197 -18.93 5.02 -12.02
C SER A 197 -19.52 3.85 -11.25
N LEU A 198 -20.46 3.14 -11.87
CA LEU A 198 -21.01 1.87 -11.37
C LEU A 198 -20.71 0.72 -12.35
N HIS A 199 -19.89 0.94 -13.37
CA HIS A 199 -19.54 -0.08 -14.35
C HIS A 199 -19.08 -1.41 -13.72
N GLY A 200 -19.43 -2.55 -14.30
CA GLY A 200 -19.02 -3.86 -13.80
C GLY A 200 -19.80 -4.31 -12.56
N ASN A 201 -20.96 -3.71 -12.29
CA ASN A 201 -21.91 -4.15 -11.27
C ASN A 201 -23.12 -4.87 -11.89
N PRO A 202 -23.76 -5.81 -11.18
CA PRO A 202 -24.99 -6.46 -11.65
C PRO A 202 -26.12 -5.50 -12.08
N ILE A 203 -26.18 -4.29 -11.52
CA ILE A 203 -27.13 -3.22 -11.87
C ILE A 203 -27.10 -2.85 -13.37
N GLU A 204 -25.97 -3.01 -14.06
CA GLU A 204 -25.84 -2.72 -15.50
C GLU A 204 -26.71 -3.63 -16.38
N ARG A 205 -27.16 -4.78 -15.86
CA ARG A 205 -28.04 -5.70 -16.59
C ARG A 205 -29.45 -5.13 -16.77
N ASP A 206 -29.81 -4.13 -15.97
CA ASP A 206 -31.08 -3.45 -16.12
C ASP A 206 -31.07 -2.55 -17.36
N ARG A 207 -32.09 -2.69 -18.20
CA ARG A 207 -32.21 -1.92 -19.45
C ARG A 207 -32.47 -0.44 -19.18
N SER A 208 -33.06 -0.08 -18.05
CA SER A 208 -33.31 1.31 -17.70
C SER A 208 -32.17 1.96 -16.91
N TYR A 209 -31.09 1.23 -16.62
CA TYR A 209 -29.97 1.68 -15.78
C TYR A 209 -29.51 3.11 -16.10
N GLN A 210 -29.10 3.37 -17.34
CA GLN A 210 -28.60 4.70 -17.73
C GLN A 210 -29.71 5.76 -17.66
N THR A 211 -30.90 5.46 -18.18
CA THR A 211 -32.01 6.41 -18.23
C THR A 211 -32.45 6.85 -16.83
N ASP A 212 -32.59 5.91 -15.90
CA ASP A 212 -33.07 6.18 -14.54
C ASP A 212 -32.02 6.94 -13.72
N ILE A 213 -30.75 6.57 -13.84
CA ILE A 213 -29.64 7.31 -13.21
C ILE A 213 -29.59 8.75 -13.74
N LEU A 214 -29.67 8.94 -15.06
CA LEU A 214 -29.62 10.27 -15.67
C LEU A 214 -30.85 11.12 -15.36
N LYS A 215 -32.00 10.50 -15.10
CA LYS A 215 -33.23 11.22 -14.75
C LYS A 215 -33.19 11.76 -13.33
N GLU A 216 -32.72 10.97 -12.38
CA GLU A 216 -32.79 11.32 -10.95
C GLU A 216 -31.54 12.02 -10.43
N THR A 217 -30.41 11.94 -11.15
CA THR A 217 -29.14 12.56 -10.75
C THR A 217 -28.73 13.71 -11.68
N ASN A 218 -27.75 14.52 -11.24
CA ASN A 218 -27.17 15.62 -12.02
C ASN A 218 -25.76 15.30 -12.56
N VAL A 219 -25.40 14.03 -12.64
CA VAL A 219 -24.06 13.60 -13.04
C VAL A 219 -23.71 14.11 -14.45
N LYS A 220 -22.49 14.63 -14.57
CA LYS A 220 -21.90 15.07 -15.83
C LYS A 220 -21.23 13.91 -16.56
N THR A 221 -20.67 12.99 -15.79
CA THR A 221 -19.96 11.79 -16.28
C THR A 221 -20.53 10.56 -15.60
N LEU A 222 -20.95 9.59 -16.41
CA LEU A 222 -21.41 8.27 -15.97
C LEU A 222 -20.54 7.21 -16.64
N ASP A 223 -19.91 6.33 -15.86
CA ASP A 223 -19.09 5.21 -16.35
C ASP A 223 -18.01 5.64 -17.36
N ASN A 224 -17.32 6.74 -17.03
CA ASN A 224 -16.31 7.41 -17.87
C ASN A 224 -16.83 7.99 -19.20
N ILE A 225 -18.15 8.10 -19.37
CA ILE A 225 -18.79 8.73 -20.52
C ILE A 225 -19.39 10.07 -20.09
N SER A 226 -19.06 11.15 -20.81
CA SER A 226 -19.70 12.45 -20.58
C SER A 226 -21.14 12.40 -21.11
N VAL A 227 -22.10 12.47 -20.20
CA VAL A 227 -23.54 12.32 -20.47
C VAL A 227 -24.27 13.64 -20.52
N ARG A 228 -23.71 14.68 -19.89
CA ARG A 228 -24.21 16.05 -19.96
C ARG A 228 -23.10 16.97 -20.43
N PRO A 229 -23.18 17.53 -21.65
CA PRO A 229 -22.21 18.51 -22.09
C PRO A 229 -22.23 19.70 -21.14
N LEU A 230 -21.05 20.18 -20.73
CA LEU A 230 -20.93 21.40 -19.94
C LEU A 230 -21.72 22.53 -20.63
N PRO A 231 -22.41 23.39 -19.89
CA PRO A 231 -23.10 24.53 -20.50
C PRO A 231 -22.10 25.28 -21.36
N LYS A 232 -22.40 25.39 -22.67
CA LYS A 232 -21.66 26.30 -23.55
C LYS A 232 -21.77 27.68 -22.89
N PRO A 233 -20.66 28.40 -22.67
CA PRO A 233 -20.75 29.74 -22.10
C PRO A 233 -21.71 30.53 -22.99
N THR A 234 -22.83 30.98 -22.41
CA THR A 234 -23.75 31.92 -23.03
C THR A 234 -23.01 33.23 -23.19
N VAL A 235 -22.27 33.35 -24.28
CA VAL A 235 -21.89 34.66 -24.79
C VAL A 235 -23.17 35.22 -25.39
N SER A 236 -23.92 35.97 -24.59
CA SER A 236 -24.86 36.94 -25.11
C SER A 236 -24.03 37.88 -25.98
N VAL A 237 -24.12 37.68 -27.30
CA VAL A 237 -23.53 38.56 -28.30
C VAL A 237 -24.35 39.84 -28.31
N GLU A 238 -24.16 40.66 -27.27
CA GLU A 238 -24.33 42.10 -27.42
C GLU A 238 -23.03 42.63 -28.03
N HIS A 239 -23.18 43.43 -29.07
CA HIS A 239 -22.11 43.94 -29.92
C HIS A 239 -21.25 44.94 -29.11
N ASP A 240 -20.31 44.44 -28.31
CA ASP A 240 -19.35 45.24 -27.54
C ASP A 240 -17.94 45.11 -28.17
N PRO A 241 -17.28 46.22 -28.58
CA PRO A 241 -15.96 46.19 -29.23
C PRO A 241 -14.82 45.55 -28.41
N GLY A 242 -15.06 45.17 -27.15
CA GLY A 242 -14.13 44.44 -26.27
C GLY A 242 -14.08 42.91 -26.44
N ALA A 243 -14.92 42.33 -27.30
CA ALA A 243 -15.12 40.87 -27.41
C ALA A 243 -13.85 40.04 -27.71
N SER A 244 -12.85 40.59 -28.41
CA SER A 244 -11.60 39.88 -28.71
C SER A 244 -10.78 39.55 -27.45
N ARG A 245 -10.75 40.44 -26.44
CA ARG A 245 -10.03 40.18 -25.18
C ARG A 245 -10.76 39.15 -24.32
N HIS A 246 -12.09 39.15 -24.33
CA HIS A 246 -12.89 38.17 -23.59
C HIS A 246 -12.79 36.76 -24.19
N ILE A 247 -12.78 36.63 -25.52
CA ILE A 247 -12.59 35.34 -26.21
C ILE A 247 -11.17 34.80 -25.96
N GLN A 248 -10.16 35.68 -25.99
CA GLN A 248 -8.78 35.30 -25.62
C GLN A 248 -8.70 34.82 -24.17
N ASN A 249 -9.38 35.49 -23.23
CA ASN A 249 -9.43 35.06 -21.82
C ASN A 249 -10.14 33.71 -21.63
N ILE A 250 -11.24 33.44 -22.35
CA ILE A 250 -11.96 32.16 -22.25
C ILE A 250 -11.13 31.01 -22.84
N ASN A 251 -10.44 31.24 -23.96
CA ASN A 251 -9.54 30.24 -24.54
C ASN A 251 -8.35 30.00 -23.61
N ALA A 252 -7.75 31.05 -23.05
CA ALA A 252 -6.69 30.93 -22.05
C ALA A 252 -7.15 30.14 -20.81
N LEU A 253 -8.40 30.32 -20.36
CA LEU A 253 -8.95 29.58 -19.23
C LEU A 253 -9.20 28.09 -19.56
N LYS A 254 -9.66 27.81 -20.79
CA LYS A 254 -9.83 26.42 -21.28
C LYS A 254 -8.49 25.72 -21.43
N ASP A 255 -7.48 26.44 -21.92
CA ASP A 255 -6.12 25.93 -22.08
C ASP A 255 -5.48 25.71 -20.70
N ALA A 256 -5.72 26.58 -19.72
CA ALA A 256 -5.30 26.39 -18.33
C ALA A 256 -6.00 25.19 -17.66
N ALA A 257 -7.29 24.97 -17.89
CA ALA A 257 -8.01 23.81 -17.36
C ALA A 257 -7.57 22.50 -18.03
N ARG A 258 -7.30 22.52 -19.34
CA ARG A 258 -6.71 21.39 -20.07
C ARG A 258 -5.33 21.08 -19.54
N GLN A 259 -4.48 22.09 -19.36
CA GLN A 259 -3.16 21.94 -18.74
C GLN A 259 -3.26 21.36 -17.34
N ALA A 260 -4.12 21.88 -16.46
CA ALA A 260 -4.26 21.37 -15.10
C ALA A 260 -4.75 19.91 -15.06
N PHE A 261 -5.64 19.53 -15.97
CA PHE A 261 -6.11 18.15 -16.10
C PHE A 261 -5.02 17.23 -16.67
N GLU A 262 -4.31 17.67 -17.72
CA GLU A 262 -3.17 16.95 -18.31
C GLU A 262 -2.03 16.80 -17.30
N GLU A 263 -1.77 17.83 -16.49
CA GLU A 263 -0.81 17.79 -15.39
C GLU A 263 -1.24 16.79 -14.32
N ARG A 264 -2.50 16.80 -13.87
CA ARG A 264 -3.00 15.77 -12.93
C ARG A 264 -2.93 14.36 -13.50
N MET A 265 -3.27 14.18 -14.78
CA MET A 265 -3.14 12.89 -15.46
C MET A 265 -1.68 12.47 -15.60
N LYS A 266 -0.78 13.42 -15.88
CA LYS A 266 0.66 13.18 -15.98
C LYS A 266 1.27 12.89 -14.62
N GLU A 267 0.84 13.54 -13.55
CA GLU A 267 1.21 13.23 -12.16
C GLU A 267 0.69 11.85 -11.75
N SER A 268 -0.56 11.52 -12.05
CA SER A 268 -1.13 10.20 -11.78
C SER A 268 -0.39 9.11 -12.56
N ARG A 269 -0.11 9.36 -13.84
CA ARG A 269 0.68 8.46 -14.69
C ARG A 269 2.13 8.36 -14.23
N ALA A 270 2.75 9.46 -13.81
CA ALA A 270 4.12 9.47 -13.28
C ALA A 270 4.19 8.69 -11.97
N LYS A 271 3.24 8.87 -11.05
CA LYS A 271 3.10 8.04 -9.83
C LYS A 271 2.92 6.57 -10.18
N MET A 272 2.13 6.26 -11.22
CA MET A 272 1.94 4.88 -11.67
C MET A 272 3.18 4.30 -12.35
N GLU A 273 3.89 5.06 -13.18
CA GLU A 273 5.16 4.66 -13.81
C GLU A 273 6.28 4.52 -12.77
N GLU A 274 6.30 5.38 -11.75
CA GLU A 274 7.19 5.25 -10.59
C GLU A 274 6.90 3.97 -9.82
N ASN A 275 5.63 3.69 -9.53
CA ASN A 275 5.21 2.41 -8.92
C ASN A 275 5.62 1.20 -9.79
N ILE A 276 5.47 1.29 -11.12
CA ILE A 276 5.85 0.21 -12.05
C ILE A 276 7.36 0.01 -12.07
N ASN A 277 8.14 1.08 -12.28
CA ASN A 277 9.60 1.03 -12.29
C ASN A 277 10.13 0.55 -10.95
N PHE A 278 9.45 0.92 -9.87
CA PHE A 278 9.76 0.40 -8.57
C PHE A 278 9.48 -1.10 -8.47
N MET A 279 8.28 -1.56 -8.84
CA MET A 279 7.94 -2.99 -8.81
C MET A 279 8.93 -3.82 -9.64
N GLN A 280 9.36 -3.31 -10.79
CA GLN A 280 10.39 -3.93 -11.62
C GLN A 280 11.74 -4.03 -10.89
N ARG A 281 12.17 -2.97 -10.20
CA ARG A 281 13.39 -3.00 -9.36
C ARG A 281 13.27 -4.03 -8.23
N ARG A 282 12.10 -4.14 -7.59
CA ARG A 282 11.89 -5.16 -6.53
C ARG A 282 11.88 -6.58 -7.09
N ILE A 283 11.27 -6.80 -8.26
CA ILE A 283 11.32 -8.09 -8.95
C ILE A 283 12.78 -8.49 -9.19
N LEU A 284 13.61 -7.57 -9.69
CA LEU A 284 15.03 -7.83 -9.91
C LEU A 284 15.78 -8.12 -8.60
N SER A 285 15.50 -7.37 -7.53
CA SER A 285 16.07 -7.63 -6.20
C SER A 285 15.69 -9.01 -5.68
N LEU A 286 14.41 -9.40 -5.81
CA LEU A 286 13.93 -10.70 -5.37
C LEU A 286 14.53 -11.84 -6.20
N GLN A 287 14.73 -11.63 -7.50
CA GLN A 287 15.45 -12.59 -8.35
C GLN A 287 16.90 -12.78 -7.89
N ASN A 288 17.59 -11.70 -7.51
CA ASN A 288 18.95 -11.79 -6.96
C ASN A 288 18.96 -12.52 -5.61
N GLU A 289 18.04 -12.19 -4.70
CA GLU A 289 17.90 -12.88 -3.40
C GLU A 289 17.60 -14.37 -3.58
N TYR A 290 16.78 -14.73 -4.57
CA TYR A 290 16.50 -16.12 -4.92
C TYR A 290 17.76 -16.83 -5.43
N ASN A 291 18.54 -16.19 -6.30
CA ASN A 291 19.79 -16.74 -6.82
C ASN A 291 20.82 -16.96 -5.70
N ASP A 292 20.96 -16.00 -4.78
CA ASP A 292 21.84 -16.11 -3.61
C ASP A 292 21.43 -17.29 -2.71
N TYR A 293 20.11 -17.46 -2.52
CA TYR A 293 19.57 -18.59 -1.77
C TYR A 293 19.86 -19.93 -2.47
N GLU A 294 19.70 -19.98 -3.79
CA GLU A 294 19.99 -21.18 -4.59
C GLU A 294 21.47 -21.56 -4.54
N GLU A 295 22.40 -20.60 -4.66
CA GLU A 295 23.84 -20.86 -4.51
C GLU A 295 24.18 -21.38 -3.12
N LYS A 296 23.59 -20.79 -2.08
CA LYS A 296 23.82 -21.24 -0.71
C LYS A 296 23.37 -22.69 -0.51
N LEU A 297 22.20 -23.05 -1.03
CA LEU A 297 21.68 -24.42 -0.97
C LEU A 297 22.58 -25.41 -1.74
N LYS A 298 23.12 -25.01 -2.90
CA LYS A 298 24.09 -25.82 -3.66
C LYS A 298 25.40 -26.05 -2.88
N ASN A 299 25.92 -25.01 -2.22
CA ASN A 299 27.12 -25.11 -1.41
C ASN A 299 26.91 -26.03 -0.19
N ASP A 300 25.76 -25.93 0.47
CA ASP A 300 25.40 -26.81 1.59
C ASP A 300 25.29 -28.27 1.11
N LEU A 301 24.71 -28.51 -0.08
CA LEU A 301 24.65 -29.84 -0.68
C LEU A 301 26.05 -30.40 -1.02
N ASP A 302 26.93 -29.59 -1.63
CA ASP A 302 28.30 -30.02 -1.97
C ASP A 302 29.11 -30.35 -0.70
N ALA A 303 28.91 -29.59 0.37
CA ALA A 303 29.52 -29.89 1.67
C ALA A 303 29.04 -31.24 2.23
N CYS A 304 27.75 -31.57 2.10
CA CYS A 304 27.21 -32.88 2.47
C CYS A 304 27.80 -34.02 1.63
N LEU A 305 27.94 -33.82 0.31
CA LEU A 305 28.52 -34.83 -0.58
C LEU A 305 30.00 -35.10 -0.23
N ARG A 306 30.80 -34.06 -0.03
CA ARG A 306 32.21 -34.21 0.41
C ARG A 306 32.34 -34.94 1.74
N TYR A 307 31.39 -34.73 2.66
CA TYR A 307 31.36 -35.46 3.93
C TYR A 307 31.11 -36.96 3.73
N LEU A 308 30.18 -37.32 2.83
CA LEU A 308 29.91 -38.71 2.46
C LEU A 308 31.10 -39.37 1.73
N ASP A 309 31.74 -38.65 0.81
CA ASP A 309 32.94 -39.13 0.11
C ASP A 309 34.08 -39.44 1.10
N ASN A 310 34.29 -38.59 2.10
CA ASN A 310 35.29 -38.82 3.15
C ASN A 310 34.97 -40.06 4.01
N LEU A 311 33.69 -40.33 4.30
CA LEU A 311 33.28 -41.56 4.98
C LEU A 311 33.61 -42.80 4.15
N SER A 312 33.32 -42.78 2.84
CA SER A 312 33.63 -43.88 1.93
C SER A 312 35.15 -44.11 1.74
N ALA A 313 35.95 -43.04 1.79
CA ALA A 313 37.41 -43.11 1.73
C ALA A 313 38.01 -43.72 3.00
N THR A 314 37.42 -43.44 4.18
CA THR A 314 37.83 -44.07 5.44
C THR A 314 37.46 -45.55 5.53
N GLU A 315 36.40 -45.99 4.84
CA GLU A 315 36.05 -47.41 4.72
C GLU A 315 36.96 -48.15 3.71
N SER A 316 37.48 -47.45 2.70
CA SER A 316 38.38 -48.00 1.67
C SER A 316 39.85 -48.09 2.12
N ALA A 317 40.28 -47.22 3.06
CA ALA A 317 41.58 -47.32 3.71
C ALA A 317 41.47 -48.32 4.88
N GLY A 318 41.59 -49.61 4.58
CA GLY A 318 41.46 -50.70 5.56
C GLY A 318 42.24 -50.46 6.85
N VAL A 319 41.54 -50.10 7.91
CA VAL A 319 42.04 -50.12 9.29
C VAL A 319 41.20 -51.11 10.08
N GLN A 320 41.92 -52.03 10.70
CA GLN A 320 41.43 -53.12 11.53
C GLN A 320 40.35 -52.65 12.51
N ARG A 321 39.21 -53.33 12.45
CA ARG A 321 38.20 -53.32 13.51
C ARG A 321 38.79 -54.03 14.73
N ASP A 322 39.55 -53.32 15.55
CA ASP A 322 39.72 -53.64 16.96
C ASP A 322 40.14 -52.37 17.72
N HIS A 323 39.32 -52.01 18.71
CA HIS A 323 39.44 -50.87 19.63
C HIS A 323 39.09 -49.46 19.13
N VAL A 324 37.81 -49.22 18.81
CA VAL A 324 37.17 -47.91 19.14
C VAL A 324 35.73 -48.17 19.60
N ARG A 325 35.61 -48.69 20.82
CA ARG A 325 34.33 -48.75 21.55
C ARG A 325 34.44 -47.90 22.82
N ASP A 326 34.89 -46.66 22.64
CA ASP A 326 34.74 -45.52 23.56
C ASP A 326 34.31 -44.28 22.76
N SER A 327 33.15 -44.44 22.12
CA SER A 327 32.01 -43.54 22.10
C SER A 327 32.24 -42.01 22.20
N ILE A 328 32.28 -41.39 21.01
CA ILE A 328 31.61 -40.12 20.66
C ILE A 328 32.04 -38.88 21.47
N GLY A 329 33.18 -38.30 21.09
CA GLY A 329 33.39 -36.85 21.21
C GLY A 329 32.63 -36.15 20.10
N THR A 330 31.50 -35.52 20.45
CA THR A 330 30.76 -34.61 19.58
C THR A 330 31.71 -33.60 18.93
N PRO A 331 31.65 -33.35 17.60
CA PRO A 331 32.20 -32.12 17.07
C PRO A 331 31.28 -31.02 17.58
N HIS A 332 31.61 -30.47 18.75
CA HIS A 332 31.08 -29.19 19.18
C HIS A 332 31.25 -28.23 17.99
N PRO A 333 30.17 -27.60 17.47
CA PRO A 333 30.36 -26.42 16.65
C PRO A 333 31.16 -25.47 17.52
N LYS A 334 32.30 -24.97 17.01
CA LYS A 334 33.03 -23.88 17.65
C LYS A 334 31.99 -22.83 17.99
N VAL A 335 31.71 -22.70 19.28
CA VAL A 335 31.02 -21.55 19.84
C VAL A 335 31.78 -20.36 19.29
N TRP A 336 31.12 -19.59 18.42
CA TRP A 336 31.55 -18.24 18.12
C TRP A 336 31.57 -17.50 19.46
N GLN A 337 32.73 -17.49 20.12
CA GLN A 337 32.99 -16.57 21.21
C GLN A 337 32.97 -15.19 20.57
N GLY A 338 31.83 -14.53 20.68
CA GLY A 338 31.72 -13.12 20.40
C GLY A 338 32.83 -12.39 21.15
N ARG A 339 33.67 -11.67 20.42
CA ARG A 339 34.35 -10.50 20.99
C ARG A 339 33.23 -9.56 21.44
N LYS A 340 33.02 -9.51 22.75
CA LYS A 340 32.20 -8.50 23.41
C LYS A 340 32.72 -7.11 22.99
N SER A 341 31.97 -6.41 22.16
CA SER A 341 31.82 -4.97 22.34
C SER A 341 30.50 -4.75 23.08
N ARG A 342 30.59 -3.98 24.17
CA ARG A 342 29.54 -3.81 25.18
C ARG A 342 28.38 -2.98 24.62
N HIS A 343 27.16 -3.51 24.62
CA HIS A 343 26.06 -3.09 25.53
C HIS A 343 24.67 -3.51 25.01
N HIS A 344 23.97 -4.21 25.91
CA HIS A 344 22.52 -4.33 26.14
C HIS A 344 21.59 -5.07 25.16
N ASP A 345 21.50 -6.37 25.45
CA ASP A 345 20.29 -7.22 25.55
C ASP A 345 18.94 -6.58 25.22
N HIS A 346 18.20 -7.20 24.29
CA HIS A 346 16.79 -7.58 24.44
C HIS A 346 16.53 -8.89 23.65
N GLN A 347 15.92 -9.87 24.31
CA GLN A 347 15.78 -11.27 23.88
C GLN A 347 14.79 -11.44 22.71
N ALA A 348 15.27 -11.98 21.59
CA ALA A 348 14.42 -12.56 20.54
C ALA A 348 14.57 -14.10 20.57
N LYS A 349 13.46 -14.80 20.86
CA LYS A 349 13.35 -16.25 20.68
C LYS A 349 13.44 -16.55 19.17
N THR A 350 14.54 -17.12 18.72
CA THR A 350 14.72 -17.63 17.36
C THR A 350 13.96 -18.94 17.16
N ASP A 351 13.22 -18.99 16.06
CA ASP A 351 12.40 -20.11 15.59
C ASP A 351 13.29 -21.31 15.19
N TYR A 352 13.09 -22.46 15.85
CA TYR A 352 13.84 -23.71 15.65
C TYR A 352 13.23 -24.63 14.56
N SER A 353 12.38 -24.10 13.69
CA SER A 353 11.63 -24.88 12.70
C SER A 353 12.49 -25.38 11.54
N SER A 354 13.43 -24.58 11.01
CA SER A 354 14.22 -24.98 9.83
C SER A 354 15.23 -26.10 10.11
N ILE A 355 15.71 -26.23 11.35
CA ILE A 355 16.63 -27.30 11.77
C ILE A 355 15.89 -28.64 11.85
N ARG A 356 14.63 -28.63 12.31
CA ARG A 356 13.79 -29.84 12.37
C ARG A 356 13.41 -30.36 10.99
N ASP A 357 13.27 -29.49 10.01
CA ASP A 357 12.95 -29.90 8.63
C ASP A 357 14.16 -30.53 7.94
N THR A 358 15.39 -30.04 8.20
CA THR A 358 16.62 -30.69 7.76
C THR A 358 16.86 -32.04 8.45
N GLU A 359 16.58 -32.17 9.75
CA GLU A 359 16.66 -33.46 10.45
C GLU A 359 15.63 -34.47 9.93
N ARG A 360 14.42 -34.03 9.57
CA ARG A 360 13.39 -34.88 8.97
C ARG A 360 13.75 -35.37 7.57
N LEU A 361 14.38 -34.52 6.75
CA LEU A 361 14.86 -34.91 5.42
C LEU A 361 16.00 -35.94 5.51
N LEU A 362 16.92 -35.79 6.46
CA LEU A 362 17.99 -36.74 6.71
C LEU A 362 17.48 -38.08 7.26
N GLN A 363 16.49 -38.05 8.17
CA GLN A 363 15.83 -39.27 8.67
C GLN A 363 15.02 -39.98 7.58
N PHE A 364 14.38 -39.24 6.67
CA PHE A 364 13.65 -39.82 5.54
C PHE A 364 14.61 -40.50 4.55
N ALA A 365 15.70 -39.82 4.18
CA ALA A 365 16.72 -40.39 3.29
C ALA A 365 17.40 -41.64 3.88
N SER A 366 17.71 -41.63 5.18
CA SER A 366 18.27 -42.80 5.88
C SER A 366 17.31 -44.00 5.91
N LYS A 367 16.00 -43.74 5.98
CA LYS A 367 14.96 -44.78 6.03
C LYS A 367 14.66 -45.41 4.67
N GLU A 368 14.79 -44.65 3.58
CA GLU A 368 14.68 -45.16 2.21
C GLU A 368 15.92 -45.97 1.80
N LEU A 369 17.13 -45.52 2.18
CA LEU A 369 18.36 -46.29 1.99
C LEU A 369 18.36 -47.65 2.72
N SER A 370 17.63 -47.74 3.84
CA SER A 370 17.48 -48.99 4.60
C SER A 370 16.45 -49.96 3.99
N ARG A 371 15.61 -49.50 3.06
CA ARG A 371 14.57 -50.31 2.39
C ARG A 371 15.03 -50.91 1.06
N GLU A 372 16.01 -50.31 0.39
CA GLU A 372 16.59 -50.84 -0.85
C GLU A 372 17.70 -51.89 -0.62
N GLY A 373 18.06 -52.15 0.65
CA GLY A 373 19.13 -53.07 1.05
C GLY A 373 18.65 -54.40 1.67
N THR A 374 17.62 -55.05 1.11
CA THR A 374 17.33 -56.48 1.34
C THR A 374 17.66 -57.32 0.13
#